data_AF-A0A7C1BMS1-F1
#
_entry.id   AF-A0A7C1BMS1-F1
#
_cell.length_a   1.000
_cell.length_b   1.000
_cell.length_c   1.000
_cell.angle_alpha   90.00
_cell.angle_beta   90.00
_cell.angle_gamma   90.00
#
_symmetry.space_group_name_H-M   'P 1'
#
loop_
_entity.id
_entity.type
_entity.pdbx_description
1 polymer ?
#
loop_
_entity_poly.entity_id
_entity_poly.type
_entity_poly.pdbx_seq_one_letter_code
_entity_poly.pdbx_strand_id
1 'polypeptide(L)'
;MINRQRGKRAQKKIAEKLNALNIGTLGKVDLLHEEFIVEVKDRAKFIGDNFLKQAEKYTKDFPNKIPISIVHIRGTRYDNSIVLIRLKDFMEVINGTIRGGGKIPDK
;
A
#
# COMPACT_ATOMS: atom_id res chain seq x y z
N MET A 1 11.32 18.27 18.44
CA MET A 1 10.06 18.76 17.85
C MET A 1 9.69 17.82 16.69
N ILE A 2 8.68 16.97 16.84
CA ILE A 2 8.21 16.09 15.74
C ILE A 2 7.75 17.01 14.61
N ASN A 3 8.33 16.83 13.43
CA ASN A 3 8.20 17.78 12.32
C ASN A 3 6.79 17.68 11.70
N ARG A 4 5.80 18.27 12.36
CA ARG A 4 4.35 18.22 12.01
C ARG A 4 4.11 18.63 10.55
N GLN A 5 4.93 19.54 10.02
CA GLN A 5 4.88 19.95 8.62
C GLN A 5 5.24 18.84 7.64
N ARG A 6 6.17 17.94 8.01
CA ARG A 6 6.54 16.78 7.19
C ARG A 6 5.35 15.84 6.99
N GLY A 7 4.63 15.53 8.08
CA GLY A 7 3.41 14.71 8.03
C GLY A 7 2.32 15.33 7.15
N LYS A 8 2.04 16.64 7.35
CA LYS A 8 1.06 17.36 6.52
C LYS A 8 1.39 17.33 5.02
N ARG A 9 2.67 17.47 4.67
CA ARG A 9 3.13 17.37 3.27
C ARG A 9 2.94 15.96 2.71
N ALA A 10 3.23 14.92 3.49
CA ALA A 10 3.01 13.53 3.07
C ALA A 10 1.51 13.26 2.84
N GLN A 11 0.65 13.69 3.77
CA GLN A 11 -0.81 13.59 3.64
C GLN A 11 -1.32 14.24 2.37
N LYS A 12 -0.93 15.51 2.11
CA LYS A 12 -1.34 16.22 0.90
C LYS A 12 -0.94 15.48 -0.39
N LYS A 13 0.31 15.02 -0.47
CA LYS A 13 0.80 14.29 -1.65
C LYS A 13 0.09 12.95 -1.87
N ILE A 14 -0.26 12.24 -0.80
CA ILE A 14 -0.97 10.96 -0.91
C ILE A 14 -2.44 11.21 -1.29
N ALA A 15 -3.07 12.25 -0.76
CA ALA A 15 -4.41 12.67 -1.15
C ALA A 15 -4.51 12.92 -2.67
N GLU A 16 -3.55 13.68 -3.22
CA GLU A 16 -3.47 13.95 -4.65
C GLU A 16 -3.31 12.67 -5.49
N LYS A 17 -2.50 11.71 -5.02
CA LYS A 17 -2.30 10.43 -5.72
C LYS A 17 -3.51 9.51 -5.69
N LEU A 18 -4.22 9.47 -4.57
CA LEU A 18 -5.40 8.63 -4.36
C LEU A 18 -6.69 9.29 -4.86
N ASN A 19 -6.66 10.54 -5.32
CA ASN A 19 -7.87 11.34 -5.55
C ASN A 19 -8.79 11.35 -4.30
N ALA A 20 -8.20 11.48 -3.12
CA ALA A 20 -8.89 11.42 -1.83
C ALA A 20 -9.02 12.82 -1.20
N LEU A 21 -10.08 13.02 -0.43
CA LEU A 21 -10.29 14.22 0.37
C LEU A 21 -9.33 14.21 1.57
N ASN A 22 -8.48 15.24 1.69
CA ASN A 22 -7.61 15.43 2.85
C ASN A 22 -8.40 16.09 3.98
N ILE A 23 -8.79 15.31 4.99
CA ILE A 23 -9.58 15.80 6.12
C ILE A 23 -8.71 16.30 7.29
N GLY A 24 -7.41 15.99 7.26
CA GLY A 24 -6.42 16.48 8.21
C GLY A 24 -6.59 15.96 9.65
N THR A 25 -6.04 16.69 10.63
CA THR A 25 -5.89 16.21 12.02
C THR A 25 -7.12 16.41 12.91
N LEU A 26 -8.27 16.83 12.36
CA LEU A 26 -9.45 17.27 13.14
C LEU A 26 -10.36 16.13 13.63
N GLY A 27 -9.93 14.88 13.48
CA GLY A 27 -10.38 13.80 14.36
C GLY A 27 -11.10 12.68 13.65
N LYS A 28 -10.31 11.71 13.17
CA LYS A 28 -10.52 10.25 13.25
C LYS A 28 -9.59 9.53 12.27
N VAL A 29 -9.40 10.07 11.07
CA VAL A 29 -8.63 9.48 9.95
C VAL A 29 -7.95 10.59 9.14
N ASP A 30 -6.97 10.30 8.29
CA ASP A 30 -6.22 11.33 7.57
C ASP A 30 -6.86 11.72 6.22
N LEU A 31 -7.29 10.74 5.43
CA LEU A 31 -7.91 10.95 4.12
C LEU A 31 -9.19 10.10 3.96
N LEU A 32 -10.12 10.62 3.18
CA LEU A 32 -11.34 9.90 2.74
C LEU A 32 -11.31 9.70 1.23
N HIS A 33 -11.31 8.44 0.82
CA HIS A 33 -11.56 8.00 -0.55
C HIS A 33 -12.96 7.40 -0.63
N GLU A 34 -13.53 7.33 -1.83
CA GLU A 34 -14.85 6.72 -2.05
C GLU A 34 -14.94 5.29 -1.47
N GLU A 35 -13.88 4.51 -1.67
CA GLU A 35 -13.80 3.11 -1.22
C GLU A 35 -13.00 2.90 0.08
N PHE A 36 -12.18 3.88 0.49
CA PHE A 36 -11.18 3.68 1.54
C PHE A 36 -11.18 4.77 2.61
N ILE A 37 -10.94 4.33 3.83
CA ILE A 37 -10.52 5.18 4.94
C ILE A 37 -9.01 5.05 5.07
N VAL A 38 -8.28 6.17 4.96
CA VAL A 38 -6.82 6.14 4.84
C VAL A 38 -6.14 6.86 5.99
N GLU A 39 -5.23 6.15 6.65
CA GLU A 39 -4.29 6.70 7.64
C GLU A 39 -2.90 6.83 7.01
N VAL A 40 -2.29 8.02 7.09
CA VAL A 40 -1.00 8.31 6.47
C VAL A 40 0.09 8.42 7.53
N LYS A 41 1.07 7.51 7.45
CA LYS A 41 2.27 7.55 8.30
C LYS A 41 3.50 7.80 7.46
N ASP A 42 4.19 8.90 7.77
CA ASP A 42 5.52 9.18 7.26
C ASP A 42 6.58 8.73 8.29
N ARG A 43 7.50 7.85 7.86
CA ARG A 43 8.52 7.20 8.69
C ARG A 43 9.84 7.09 7.93
N ALA A 44 10.95 7.25 8.65
CA ALA A 44 12.28 7.07 8.06
C ALA A 44 12.60 5.61 7.73
N LYS A 45 12.02 4.66 8.48
CA LYS A 45 12.17 3.22 8.30
C LYS A 45 10.85 2.53 8.65
N PHE A 46 10.53 1.45 7.93
CA PHE A 46 9.38 0.59 8.18
C PHE A 46 9.79 -0.86 7.98
N ILE A 47 9.56 -1.72 8.97
CA ILE A 47 10.02 -3.13 8.91
C ILE A 47 9.34 -3.90 7.77
N GLY A 48 8.07 -3.62 7.50
CA GLY A 48 7.33 -4.27 6.41
C GLY A 48 7.90 -4.00 5.02
N ASP A 49 8.69 -2.94 4.86
CA ASP A 49 9.42 -2.66 3.61
C ASP A 49 10.37 -3.81 3.24
N ASN A 50 10.99 -4.46 4.23
CA ASN A 50 11.89 -5.59 3.99
C ASN A 50 11.13 -6.84 3.50
N PHE A 51 9.91 -7.06 3.98
CA PHE A 51 9.09 -8.19 3.56
C PHE A 51 8.67 -8.03 2.09
N LEU A 52 8.29 -6.81 1.69
CA LEU A 52 7.92 -6.52 0.30
C LEU A 52 9.12 -6.59 -0.65
N LYS A 53 10.30 -6.10 -0.22
CA LYS A 53 11.55 -6.17 -1.01
C LYS A 53 11.90 -7.59 -1.46
N GLN A 54 11.53 -8.60 -0.67
CA GLN A 54 11.76 -9.99 -1.06
C GLN A 54 10.95 -10.34 -2.32
N ALA A 55 9.67 -9.96 -2.39
CA ALA A 55 8.85 -10.15 -3.58
C ALA A 55 9.35 -9.31 -4.77
N GLU A 56 9.76 -8.06 -4.52
CA GLU A 56 10.30 -7.15 -5.55
C GLU A 56 11.54 -7.74 -6.25
N LYS A 57 12.41 -8.44 -5.51
CA LYS A 57 13.64 -9.06 -6.04
C LYS A 57 13.37 -10.04 -7.19
N TYR A 58 12.23 -10.72 -7.18
CA TYR A 58 11.89 -11.76 -8.16
C TYR A 58 11.00 -11.26 -9.29
N THR A 59 10.63 -9.97 -9.32
CA THR A 59 9.76 -9.42 -10.38
C THR A 59 10.30 -9.60 -11.79
N LYS A 60 11.63 -9.62 -11.96
CA LYS A 60 12.28 -9.92 -13.25
C LYS A 60 11.96 -11.31 -13.80
N ASP A 61 11.69 -12.27 -12.92
CA ASP A 61 11.38 -13.66 -13.28
C ASP A 61 9.88 -13.84 -13.57
N PHE A 62 9.07 -12.83 -13.19
CA PHE A 62 7.61 -12.85 -13.31
C PHE A 62 7.11 -11.52 -13.91
N PRO A 63 7.31 -11.30 -15.23
CA PRO A 63 6.88 -10.08 -15.89
C PRO A 63 5.36 -9.89 -15.74
N ASN A 64 4.92 -8.64 -15.61
CA ASN A 64 3.52 -8.24 -15.42
C ASN A 64 2.87 -8.74 -14.12
N LYS A 65 3.65 -9.26 -13.16
CA LYS A 65 3.15 -9.56 -11.81
C LYS A 65 3.42 -8.39 -10.87
N ILE A 66 2.45 -8.11 -10.01
CA ILE A 66 2.61 -7.14 -8.93
C ILE A 66 3.30 -7.82 -7.74
N PRO A 67 4.41 -7.27 -7.23
CA PRO A 67 4.97 -7.74 -5.99
C PRO A 67 4.05 -7.35 -4.82
N ILE A 68 3.64 -8.35 -4.04
CA ILE A 68 2.93 -8.15 -2.78
C ILE A 68 3.60 -8.98 -1.68
N SER A 69 3.46 -8.54 -0.43
CA SER A 69 3.80 -9.34 0.75
C SER A 69 2.58 -9.47 1.64
N ILE A 70 2.26 -10.67 2.07
CA ILE A 70 1.13 -10.95 2.96
C ILE A 70 1.70 -11.37 4.31
N VAL A 71 1.32 -10.64 5.35
CA VAL A 71 1.75 -10.90 6.73
C VAL A 71 0.55 -11.42 7.51
N HIS A 72 0.61 -12.69 7.90
CA HIS A 72 -0.38 -13.31 8.75
C HIS A 72 0.05 -13.30 10.22
N ILE A 73 -0.86 -12.93 11.13
CA ILE A 73 -0.62 -12.96 12.57
C ILE A 73 -1.10 -14.29 13.12
N ARG A 74 -0.19 -15.06 13.71
CA ARG A 74 -0.49 -16.40 14.24
C ARG A 74 -1.67 -16.34 15.22
N GLY A 75 -2.63 -17.25 15.01
CA GLY A 75 -3.82 -17.36 15.84
C GLY A 75 -4.99 -16.47 15.41
N THR A 76 -4.85 -15.69 14.33
CA THR A 76 -5.98 -14.97 13.72
C THR A 76 -6.57 -15.75 12.54
N ARG A 77 -7.73 -15.31 12.02
CA ARG A 77 -8.26 -15.85 10.75
C ARG A 77 -7.40 -15.38 9.58
N TYR A 78 -7.18 -16.23 8.59
CA TYR A 78 -6.37 -15.89 7.41
C TYR A 78 -6.91 -14.70 6.61
N ASP A 79 -8.23 -14.52 6.57
CA ASP A 79 -8.90 -13.36 5.93
C ASP A 79 -8.48 -12.01 6.53
N ASN A 80 -7.95 -12.01 7.75
CA ASN A 80 -7.48 -10.81 8.45
C ASN A 80 -5.97 -10.55 8.26
N SER A 81 -5.33 -11.23 7.31
CA SER A 81 -3.91 -11.03 7.03
C SER A 81 -3.68 -9.64 6.42
N ILE A 82 -2.52 -9.06 6.69
CA ILE A 82 -2.17 -7.73 6.21
C ILE A 82 -1.49 -7.86 4.85
N VAL A 83 -2.00 -7.13 3.85
CA VAL A 83 -1.40 -7.06 2.52
C VAL A 83 -0.54 -5.79 2.43
N LEU A 84 0.73 -5.97 2.06
CA LEU A 84 1.67 -4.90 1.75
C LEU A 84 1.87 -4.84 0.24
N ILE A 85 1.65 -3.66 -0.32
CA ILE A 85 1.79 -3.35 -1.75
C ILE A 85 2.34 -1.93 -1.88
N ARG A 86 3.12 -1.63 -2.93
CA ARG A 86 3.55 -0.24 -3.18
C ARG A 86 2.34 0.59 -3.60
N LEU A 87 2.30 1.85 -3.18
CA LEU A 87 1.22 2.76 -3.56
C LEU A 87 1.01 2.83 -5.09
N LYS A 88 2.09 2.86 -5.88
CA LYS A 88 1.98 2.86 -7.34
C LYS A 88 1.26 1.63 -7.89
N ASP A 89 1.60 0.43 -7.41
CA ASP A 89 1.00 -0.80 -7.90
C ASP A 89 -0.43 -0.96 -7.35
N PHE A 90 -0.68 -0.49 -6.13
CA PHE A 90 -2.03 -0.41 -5.57
C PHE A 90 -2.95 0.46 -6.42
N MET A 91 -2.46 1.62 -6.88
CA MET A 91 -3.21 2.48 -7.80
C MET A 91 -3.54 1.77 -9.12
N GLU A 92 -2.61 0.97 -9.65
CA GLU A 92 -2.86 0.17 -10.86
C GLU A 92 -3.95 -0.89 -10.64
N VAL A 93 -4.03 -1.48 -9.44
CA VAL A 93 -5.08 -2.44 -9.07
C VAL A 93 -6.44 -1.75 -9.00
N ILE A 94 -6.58 -0.67 -8.22
CA ILE A 94 -7.89 -0.03 -7.99
C ILE A 94 -8.42 0.70 -9.22
N ASN A 95 -7.54 1.18 -10.09
CA ASN A 95 -7.95 1.80 -11.37
C ASN A 95 -8.28 0.77 -12.46
N GLY A 96 -8.20 -0.54 -12.16
CA GLY A 96 -8.48 -1.60 -13.12
C GLY A 96 -7.48 -1.70 -14.28
N THR A 97 -6.30 -1.08 -14.16
CA THR A 97 -5.28 -1.06 -15.22
C THR A 97 -4.63 -2.43 -15.39
N ILE A 98 -4.72 -3.31 -14.38
CA ILE A 98 -4.12 -4.63 -14.41
C ILE A 98 -5.12 -5.65 -14.92
N ARG A 99 -4.99 -5.98 -16.21
CA ARG A 99 -5.62 -7.14 -16.84
C ARG A 99 -4.91 -8.40 -16.35
N GLY A 100 -5.55 -9.15 -15.45
CA GLY A 100 -5.06 -10.46 -15.04
C GLY A 100 -4.87 -11.40 -16.24
N GLY A 101 -3.89 -12.30 -16.17
CA GLY A 101 -3.74 -13.34 -17.21
C GLY A 101 -2.38 -14.02 -17.38
N GLY A 102 -1.43 -13.92 -16.45
CA GLY A 102 -0.22 -14.75 -16.54
C GLY A 102 -0.48 -16.16 -15.99
N LYS A 103 -0.44 -17.19 -16.84
CA LYS A 103 -0.44 -18.61 -16.41
C LYS A 103 0.62 -18.81 -15.32
N ILE A 104 0.27 -19.54 -14.27
CA ILE A 104 1.24 -20.03 -13.28
C ILE A 104 2.11 -21.06 -14.02
N PRO A 105 3.44 -20.96 -14.04
CA PRO A 105 4.27 -22.02 -14.59
C PRO A 105 3.99 -23.31 -13.82
N ASP A 106 3.66 -24.38 -14.55
CA ASP A 106 3.55 -25.71 -13.97
C ASP A 106 4.91 -26.08 -13.33
N LYS A 107 4.86 -26.66 -12.13
CA LYS A 107 6.04 -27.10 -11.38
C LYS A 107 6.74 -28.27 -12.04
#